data_AF-A0A1V5IE42-F1
#
_entry.id   AF-A0A1V5IE42-F1
#
_cell.length_a   1.000
_cell.length_b   1.000
_cell.length_c   1.000
_cell.angle_alpha   90.00
_cell.angle_beta   90.00
_cell.angle_gamma   90.00
#
_symmetry.space_group_name_H-M   'P 1'
#
loop_
_entity.id
_entity.type
_entity.pdbx_description
1 polymer ?
#
loop_
_entity_poly.entity_id
_entity_poly.type
_entity_poly.pdbx_seq_one_letter_code
_entity_poly.pdbx_strand_id
1 'polypeptide(L)' 'MTSAGKGKGYKCRICGAREKDPERVYLTRELKPGWYEVPPSARRHLAKPLCRGHPDLERYGIEDQEG' A
#
# COMPACT_ATOMS: atom_id res chain seq x y z
N MET A 1 5.58 6.10 -21.04
CA MET A 1 6.67 6.31 -22.01
C MET A 1 7.68 5.17 -21.92
N THR A 2 8.59 4.99 -22.89
CA THR A 2 9.63 3.93 -22.87
C THR A 2 11.03 4.51 -22.64
N SER A 3 11.96 3.76 -22.03
CA SER A 3 13.34 4.23 -21.82
C SER A 3 14.03 4.64 -23.14
N ALA A 4 14.78 5.73 -23.09
CA ALA A 4 15.60 6.23 -24.20
C ALA A 4 17.08 5.82 -24.11
N GLY A 5 17.47 5.04 -23.09
CA GLY A 5 18.85 4.58 -22.83
C GLY A 5 19.44 5.15 -21.53
N LYS A 6 20.60 4.62 -21.11
CA LYS A 6 21.27 5.02 -19.86
C LYS A 6 21.52 6.53 -19.85
N GLY A 7 20.93 7.22 -18.86
CA GLY A 7 21.06 8.68 -18.69
C GLY A 7 20.30 9.53 -19.71
N LYS A 8 19.41 8.95 -20.52
CA LYS A 8 18.71 9.67 -21.61
C LYS A 8 17.21 9.89 -21.36
N GLY A 9 16.70 9.52 -20.19
CA GLY A 9 15.29 9.67 -19.83
C GLY A 9 14.36 8.71 -20.59
N TYR A 10 13.16 9.17 -20.89
CA TYR A 10 12.05 8.43 -21.48
C TYR A 10 11.59 9.08 -22.78
N LYS A 11 11.12 8.28 -23.74
CA LYS A 11 10.56 8.72 -25.02
C LYS A 11 9.27 7.96 -25.36
N CYS A 12 8.33 8.64 -26.01
CA CYS A 12 7.20 8.02 -26.66
C CYS A 12 7.58 7.60 -28.09
N ARG A 13 7.35 6.33 -28.43
CA ARG A 13 7.62 5.81 -29.79
C ARG A 13 6.59 6.25 -30.84
N ILE A 14 5.41 6.70 -30.40
CA ILE A 14 4.28 7.04 -31.29
C ILE A 14 4.30 8.52 -31.63
N CYS A 15 4.39 9.41 -30.64
CA CYS A 15 4.34 10.86 -30.85
C CYS A 15 5.70 11.57 -30.74
N GLY A 16 6.78 10.86 -30.36
CA GLY A 16 8.12 11.45 -30.27
C GLY A 16 8.41 12.28 -29.01
N ALA A 17 7.43 12.48 -28.12
CA ALA A 17 7.62 13.18 -26.85
C ALA A 17 8.77 12.58 -26.02
N ARG A 18 9.50 13.42 -25.28
CA ARG A 18 10.62 13.02 -24.41
C ARG A 18 10.46 13.66 -23.03
N GLU A 19 10.80 12.89 -22.00
CA GLU A 19 10.80 13.34 -20.61
C GLU A 19 12.07 12.86 -19.94
N LYS A 20 12.66 13.68 -19.07
CA LYS A 20 13.90 13.31 -18.38
C LYS A 20 13.63 12.41 -17.20
N ASP A 21 12.58 12.71 -16.45
CA ASP A 21 12.27 12.10 -15.17
C ASP A 21 11.05 11.17 -15.28
N PRO A 22 11.01 10.08 -14.48
CA PRO A 22 9.82 9.26 -14.40
C PRO A 22 8.71 10.00 -13.64
N GLU A 23 7.47 9.78 -14.06
CA GLU A 23 6.31 10.23 -13.31
C GLU A 23 6.22 9.49 -11.97
N ARG A 24 6.02 10.24 -10.89
CA ARG A 24 5.78 9.69 -9.55
C ARG A 24 4.34 9.99 -9.17
N VAL A 25 3.56 8.94 -8.95
CA VAL A 25 2.17 9.05 -8.51
C VAL A 25 2.01 8.40 -7.15
N TYR A 26 1.26 9.06 -6.27
CA TYR A 26 0.82 8.46 -5.02
C TYR A 26 -0.37 7.56 -5.30
N LEU A 27 -0.21 6.27 -5.04
CA LEU A 27 -1.30 5.30 -5.16
C LEU A 27 -1.95 5.11 -3.79
N THR A 28 -3.22 5.49 -3.70
CA THR A 28 -4.03 5.23 -2.49
C THR A 28 -4.34 3.75 -2.42
N ARG A 29 -4.17 3.15 -1.24
CA ARG A 29 -4.55 1.76 -0.99
C ARG A 29 -5.99 1.70 -0.51
N GLU A 30 -6.74 0.71 -0.97
CA GLU A 30 -8.10 0.45 -0.49
C GLU A 30 -8.11 -0.20 0.91
N LEU A 31 -7.01 -0.87 1.27
CA LEU A 31 -6.88 -1.52 2.56
C LEU A 31 -6.46 -0.51 3.63
N LYS A 32 -7.30 -0.37 4.66
CA LYS A 32 -6.99 0.47 5.82
C LYS A 32 -5.99 -0.25 6.76
N PRO A 33 -5.12 0.49 7.44
CA PRO A 33 -4.41 -0.02 8.60
C PRO A 33 -5.40 -0.45 9.70
N GLY A 34 -5.08 -1.51 10.46
CA GLY A 34 -5.93 -2.00 11.54
C GLY A 34 -5.84 -3.52 11.72
N TRP A 35 -6.61 -4.05 12.68
CA TRP A 35 -6.69 -5.49 12.90
C TRP A 35 -7.86 -6.10 12.14
N TYR A 36 -7.57 -7.20 11.46
CA TYR A 36 -8.56 -8.01 10.75
C TYR A 36 -8.60 -9.40 11.39
N GLU A 37 -9.81 -9.95 11.61
CA GLU A 37 -9.98 -11.31 12.11
C GLU A 37 -10.58 -12.24 11.06
N VAL A 38 -10.25 -13.53 11.20
CA VAL A 38 -10.89 -14.61 10.44
C VAL A 38 -12.36 -14.76 10.85
N PRO A 39 -13.23 -15.31 9.97
CA PRO A 39 -14.59 -15.63 10.35
C PRO A 39 -14.63 -16.64 11.51
N PRO A 40 -15.70 -16.67 12.33
CA PRO A 40 -15.81 -17.56 13.48
C PRO A 40 -15.58 -19.05 13.16
N SER A 41 -15.96 -19.50 11.96
CA SER A 41 -15.76 -20.87 11.49
C SER A 41 -14.30 -21.27 11.31
N ALA A 42 -13.40 -20.30 11.08
CA ALA A 42 -11.96 -20.52 10.91
C ALA A 42 -11.15 -20.16 12.16
N ARG A 43 -11.81 -19.84 13.28
CA ARG A 43 -11.14 -19.42 14.51
C ARG A 43 -10.52 -20.61 15.23
N ARG A 44 -9.25 -20.47 15.64
CA ARG A 44 -8.54 -21.45 16.48
C ARG A 44 -8.98 -21.35 17.94
N HIS A 45 -8.84 -22.44 18.71
CA HIS A 45 -9.27 -22.52 20.10
C HIS A 45 -8.70 -21.42 21.03
N LEU A 46 -7.46 -21.00 20.80
CA LEU A 46 -6.76 -20.02 21.65
C LEU A 46 -6.81 -18.59 21.12
N ALA A 47 -7.44 -18.34 19.97
CA ALA A 47 -7.48 -17.01 19.38
C ALA A 47 -8.44 -16.09 20.15
N LYS A 48 -7.95 -14.94 20.64
CA LYS A 48 -8.78 -13.90 21.24
C LYS A 48 -9.51 -13.11 20.14
N PRO A 49 -10.85 -13.11 20.08
CA PRO A 49 -11.61 -12.34 19.10
C PRO A 49 -11.46 -10.83 19.29
N LEU A 50 -11.55 -10.06 18.21
CA LEU A 50 -11.49 -8.59 18.25
C LEU A 50 -12.64 -7.96 19.04
N CYS A 51 -13.82 -8.61 19.08
CA CYS A 51 -14.93 -8.16 19.92
C CYS A 51 -14.62 -8.19 21.44
N ARG A 52 -13.54 -8.86 21.87
CA ARG A 52 -13.06 -8.86 23.27
C ARG A 52 -11.97 -7.81 23.52
N GLY A 53 -11.80 -6.85 22.61
CA GLY A 53 -10.86 -5.76 22.69
C GLY A 53 -9.85 -5.78 21.54
N HIS A 54 -9.52 -4.59 21.06
CA HIS A 54 -8.53 -4.38 20.01
C HIS A 54 -7.12 -4.37 20.61
N PRO A 55 -6.14 -5.04 20.01
CA PRO A 55 -4.75 -4.84 20.41
C PRO A 55 -4.32 -3.40 20.12
N ASP A 56 -3.43 -2.89 20.96
CA ASP A 56 -2.81 -1.58 20.79
C ASP A 56 -2.01 -1.54 19.47
N LEU A 57 -2.36 -0.60 18.59
CA LEU A 57 -1.74 -0.41 17.27
C LEU A 57 -0.37 0.28 17.38
N GLU A 58 -0.22 1.20 18.34
CA GLU A 58 1.02 1.95 18.55
C GLU A 58 2.17 1.01 18.93
N ARG A 59 1.85 -0.03 19.72
CA ARG A 59 2.80 -1.10 20.06
C ARG A 59 3.46 -1.74 18.83
N TYR A 60 2.80 -1.73 17.68
CA TYR A 60 3.29 -2.34 16.44
C TYR A 60 3.72 -1.30 15.39
N GLY A 61 3.86 -0.02 15.77
CA GLY A 61 4.26 1.05 14.86
C GLY A 61 3.23 1.32 13.76
N ILE A 62 1.96 1.00 14.01
CA ILE A 62 0.86 1.33 13.11
C ILE A 62 0.24 2.63 13.62
N GLU A 63 0.62 3.74 13.00
CA GLU A 63 0.04 5.05 13.29
C GLU A 63 -1.31 5.18 12.56
N ASP A 64 -2.33 5.70 13.25
CA ASP A 64 -3.58 6.10 12.62
C ASP A 64 -3.29 7.29 11.70
N GLN A 65 -3.24 7.05 10.38
CA GLN A 65 -3.07 8.09 9.38
C GLN A 65 -4.38 8.88 9.12
N GLU A 66 -5.34 8.86 10.05
CA GLU A 66 -6.54 9.71 9.96
C GLU A 66 -6.27 11.05 10.67
N GLY A 67 -5.67 11.97 9.90
CA GLY A 67 -5.61 13.42 10.14
C GLY A 67 -5.84 14.15 8.83
#